data_AF-A0A8H4RBC2-F1
#
_entry.id   AF-A0A8H4RBC2-F1
#
_cell.length_a   1.000
_cell.length_b   1.000
_cell.length_c   1.000
_cell.angle_alpha   90.00
_cell.angle_beta   90.00
_cell.angle_gamma   90.00
#
_symmetry.space_group_name_H-M   'P 1'
#
loop_
_entity.id
_entity.type
_entity.pdbx_description
1 polymer ?
#
loop_
_entity_poly.entity_id
_entity_poly.type
_entity_poly.pdbx_seq_one_letter_code
_entity_poly.pdbx_strand_id
1 'polypeptide(L)'
;MSADDQAFLDVLSSVPNDIRRYSNDVADYVDKHLEKVSNVLREALSSSQWIPEPVRPKPPPLPPRTFIQAVSAPTSTYTRIYSWVTNHKILTTVIVLVVGGVTYHIIKKKTNSRKKRRAKRAANGARFEVVIIAGSPSEPITRSLSLDLERRGFIVYIVCNTIEEEVAVHNEARQDIRPLMIDITDPSSARASIDRFTIHLQTPHTAFQGAKAHHLNLRSLILIPSSTYPSQPIATLSPSTLSDLLNTRLLIPILTLQTFLPLLQQLPLSHPHLHASTAPATKPSVLVLTPSIIANLTPAFHLPESSIVSALNAFTTVLSAELSPLNIRVIHLQMGTFDTSAFSPHNKQLTTVSATRAETLKWDDTARSSFGRNFVSVNGTKGLAVGKGSSLRELNDAVFDAMVRGRGGVVRVGMGSVVYGFVGRWVPQGLVGWMMGVRNVADGKANEFGKGKAGEWPRDRSTSPGSSSKMEESEYDYVYKDRSDKGVQEVLRGYEDE
;
A
#
# COMPACT_ATOMS: atom_id res chain seq x y z
N MET A 1 -34.04 -23.76 -27.84
CA MET A 1 -32.71 -24.00 -27.26
C MET A 1 -32.47 -22.88 -26.26
N SER A 2 -32.29 -23.22 -24.99
CA SER A 2 -32.18 -22.24 -23.90
C SER A 2 -30.74 -21.72 -23.79
N ALA A 3 -30.57 -20.46 -23.41
CA ALA A 3 -29.27 -19.82 -23.22
C ALA A 3 -28.38 -20.52 -22.16
N ASP A 4 -28.98 -21.31 -21.27
CA ASP A 4 -28.26 -22.08 -20.25
C ASP A 4 -27.51 -23.30 -20.81
N ASP A 5 -27.96 -23.84 -21.95
CA ASP A 5 -27.31 -24.99 -22.58
C ASP A 5 -25.97 -24.61 -23.24
N GLN A 6 -25.79 -23.34 -23.62
CA GLN A 6 -24.53 -22.85 -24.19
C GLN A 6 -23.45 -22.66 -23.12
N ALA A 7 -23.81 -22.20 -21.93
CA ALA A 7 -22.86 -22.03 -20.81
C ALA A 7 -22.35 -23.39 -20.29
N PHE A 8 -23.20 -24.42 -20.32
CA PHE A 8 -22.81 -25.77 -19.92
C PHE A 8 -21.86 -26.44 -20.92
N LEU A 9 -22.07 -26.22 -22.22
CA LEU A 9 -21.20 -26.75 -23.27
C LEU A 9 -19.82 -26.08 -23.31
N ASP A 10 -19.73 -24.79 -22.93
CA ASP A 10 -18.46 -24.06 -22.88
C ASP A 10 -17.60 -24.41 -21.64
N VAL A 11 -18.26 -24.82 -20.54
CA VAL A 11 -17.56 -25.39 -19.38
C VAL A 11 -17.09 -26.82 -19.66
N LEU A 12 -17.82 -27.59 -20.48
CA LEU A 12 -17.41 -28.96 -20.86
C LEU A 12 -16.34 -28.99 -21.96
N SER A 13 -16.22 -27.95 -22.79
CA SER A 13 -15.18 -27.85 -23.84
C SER A 13 -13.81 -27.41 -23.31
N SER A 14 -13.73 -26.85 -22.10
CA SER A 14 -12.49 -26.38 -21.47
C SER A 14 -11.82 -27.40 -20.53
N VAL A 15 -12.45 -28.57 -20.31
CA VAL A 15 -11.93 -29.69 -19.51
C VAL A 15 -11.03 -30.73 -20.25
N PRO A 16 -10.90 -30.80 -21.60
CA PRO A 16 -10.24 -31.95 -22.24
C PRO A 16 -8.70 -31.91 -22.22
N ASN A 17 -8.06 -30.79 -21.86
CA ASN A 17 -6.59 -30.72 -21.80
C ASN A 17 -6.02 -31.19 -20.44
N ASP A 18 -6.78 -31.06 -19.36
CA ASP A 18 -6.33 -31.48 -18.02
C ASP A 18 -6.55 -32.98 -17.79
N ILE A 19 -7.61 -33.57 -18.39
CA ILE A 19 -7.84 -35.03 -18.33
C ILE A 19 -6.75 -35.81 -19.09
N ARG A 20 -6.22 -35.28 -20.19
CA ARG A 20 -5.10 -35.92 -20.92
C ARG A 20 -3.80 -35.92 -20.11
N ARG A 21 -3.52 -34.85 -19.35
CA ARG A 21 -2.33 -34.78 -18.49
C ARG A 21 -2.45 -35.67 -17.25
N TYR A 22 -3.62 -35.66 -16.61
CA TYR A 22 -3.89 -36.58 -15.50
C TYR A 22 -3.96 -38.05 -15.94
N SER A 23 -4.41 -38.35 -17.15
CA SER A 23 -4.41 -39.72 -17.69
C SER A 23 -3.00 -40.22 -18.01
N ASN A 24 -2.12 -39.37 -18.55
CA ASN A 24 -0.73 -39.76 -18.83
C ASN A 24 0.06 -39.96 -17.54
N ASP A 25 -0.11 -39.09 -16.54
CA ASP A 25 0.59 -39.22 -15.26
C ASP A 25 0.10 -40.43 -14.44
N VAL A 26 -1.19 -40.77 -14.52
CA VAL A 26 -1.74 -41.99 -13.90
C VAL A 26 -1.34 -43.24 -14.67
N ALA A 27 -1.27 -43.19 -16.01
CA ALA A 27 -0.78 -44.31 -16.81
C ALA A 27 0.70 -44.59 -16.54
N ASP A 28 1.56 -43.57 -16.49
CA ASP A 28 2.98 -43.71 -16.17
C ASP A 28 3.23 -44.19 -14.72
N TYR A 29 2.32 -43.84 -13.80
CA TYR A 29 2.35 -44.36 -12.42
C TYR A 29 1.91 -45.82 -12.34
N VAL A 30 0.88 -46.21 -13.09
CA VAL A 30 0.42 -47.60 -13.16
C VAL A 30 1.46 -48.49 -13.86
N ASP A 31 2.08 -48.04 -14.95
CA ASP A 31 3.08 -48.83 -15.69
C ASP A 31 4.32 -49.15 -14.82
N LYS A 32 4.81 -48.15 -14.07
CA LYS A 32 5.91 -48.34 -13.10
C LYS A 32 5.56 -49.26 -11.93
N HIS A 33 4.27 -49.41 -11.61
CA HIS A 33 3.80 -50.31 -10.56
C HIS A 33 3.46 -51.70 -11.12
N LEU A 34 3.07 -51.83 -12.37
CA LEU A 34 2.77 -53.10 -13.04
C LEU A 34 4.05 -53.92 -13.29
N GLU A 35 5.16 -53.26 -13.58
CA GLU A 35 6.48 -53.91 -13.73
C GLU A 35 7.05 -54.41 -12.39
N LYS A 36 6.70 -53.75 -11.27
CA LYS A 36 7.07 -54.21 -9.92
C LYS A 36 6.18 -55.34 -9.43
N VAL A 37 4.88 -55.29 -9.75
CA VAL A 37 3.94 -56.36 -9.43
C VAL A 37 4.23 -57.60 -10.26
N SER A 38 4.63 -57.48 -11.53
CA SER A 38 4.96 -58.62 -12.38
C SER A 38 6.24 -59.35 -11.93
N ASN A 39 7.26 -58.63 -11.45
CA ASN A 39 8.46 -59.24 -10.90
C ASN A 39 8.18 -59.96 -9.57
N VAL A 40 7.37 -59.37 -8.69
CA VAL A 40 6.94 -60.01 -7.42
C VAL A 40 6.02 -61.22 -7.68
N LEU A 41 5.10 -61.14 -8.65
CA LEU A 41 4.26 -62.28 -9.05
C LEU A 41 5.12 -63.38 -9.69
N ARG A 42 6.11 -63.04 -10.50
CA ARG A 42 7.00 -64.00 -11.16
C ARG A 42 7.94 -64.69 -10.18
N GLU A 43 8.38 -63.99 -9.13
CA GLU A 43 9.18 -64.54 -8.02
C GLU A 43 8.32 -65.39 -7.06
N ALA A 44 7.05 -65.01 -6.84
CA ALA A 44 6.08 -65.83 -6.10
C ALA A 44 5.62 -67.08 -6.87
N LEU A 45 5.51 -66.99 -8.20
CA LEU A 45 5.18 -68.12 -9.08
C LEU A 45 6.37 -69.05 -9.33
N SER A 46 7.61 -68.55 -9.26
CA SER A 46 8.81 -69.38 -9.39
C SER A 46 9.16 -70.13 -8.09
N SER A 47 8.78 -69.60 -6.93
CA SER A 47 9.05 -70.17 -5.60
C SER A 47 7.94 -71.08 -5.04
N SER A 48 6.78 -71.15 -5.70
CA SER A 48 5.63 -71.93 -5.20
C SER A 48 5.63 -73.38 -5.73
N GLN A 49 5.53 -74.35 -4.80
CA GLN A 49 5.74 -75.79 -5.05
C GLN A 49 4.57 -76.52 -5.76
N TRP A 50 3.46 -75.83 -6.05
CA TRP A 50 2.24 -76.42 -6.59
C TRP A 50 2.13 -76.39 -8.13
N ILE A 51 3.14 -75.87 -8.84
CA ILE A 51 3.15 -75.74 -10.31
C ILE A 51 4.07 -76.81 -10.94
N PRO A 52 3.57 -77.66 -11.86
CA PRO A 52 4.38 -78.67 -12.56
C PRO A 52 5.51 -78.07 -13.41
N GLU A 53 6.63 -78.78 -13.44
CA GLU A 53 7.93 -78.37 -13.98
C GLU A 53 7.99 -77.85 -15.45
N PRO A 54 7.08 -78.18 -16.38
CA PRO A 54 7.16 -77.70 -17.77
C PRO A 54 6.82 -76.21 -17.98
N VAL A 55 6.17 -75.54 -17.01
CA VAL A 55 5.66 -74.15 -17.17
C VAL A 55 6.41 -73.16 -16.28
N ARG A 56 7.47 -73.60 -15.59
CA ARG A 56 8.28 -72.74 -14.72
C ARG A 56 9.20 -71.83 -15.57
N PRO A 57 9.08 -70.49 -15.48
CA PRO A 57 9.93 -69.58 -16.24
C PRO A 57 11.39 -69.69 -15.76
N LYS A 58 12.33 -69.92 -16.70
CA LYS A 58 13.76 -70.05 -16.39
C LYS A 58 14.34 -68.73 -15.82
N PRO A 59 15.15 -68.78 -14.75
CA PRO A 59 15.83 -67.60 -14.22
C PRO A 59 16.93 -67.11 -15.20
N PRO A 60 17.17 -65.79 -15.27
CA PRO A 60 18.21 -65.23 -16.13
C PRO A 60 19.63 -65.62 -15.65
N PRO A 61 20.62 -65.70 -16.56
CA PRO A 61 22.00 -66.09 -16.22
C PRO A 61 22.65 -65.09 -15.27
N LEU A 62 23.41 -65.61 -14.29
CA LEU A 62 24.09 -64.81 -13.27
C LEU A 62 25.11 -63.84 -13.91
N PRO A 63 25.03 -62.53 -13.62
CA PRO A 63 26.09 -61.60 -13.97
C PRO A 63 27.36 -61.85 -13.13
N PRO A 64 28.55 -61.62 -13.70
CA PRO A 64 29.84 -61.88 -13.04
C PRO A 64 30.01 -61.03 -11.78
N ARG A 65 30.59 -61.64 -10.74
CA ARG A 65 30.87 -61.04 -9.43
C ARG A 65 31.80 -59.82 -9.58
N THR A 66 31.21 -58.63 -9.65
CA THR A 66 31.93 -57.37 -9.41
C THR A 66 31.74 -56.98 -7.96
N PHE A 67 32.87 -56.65 -7.32
CA PHE A 67 33.00 -56.22 -5.94
C PHE A 67 31.92 -55.23 -5.51
N ILE A 68 31.37 -55.49 -4.33
CA ILE A 68 30.38 -54.69 -3.63
C ILE A 68 30.96 -53.28 -3.42
N GLN A 69 30.55 -52.34 -4.27
CA GLN A 69 30.50 -50.93 -3.88
C GLN A 69 29.04 -50.66 -3.53
N ALA A 70 28.77 -50.53 -2.24
CA ALA A 70 27.44 -50.24 -1.72
C ALA A 70 26.96 -48.88 -2.24
N VAL A 71 26.28 -48.88 -3.39
CA VAL A 71 25.53 -47.72 -3.85
C VAL A 71 24.30 -47.64 -2.99
N SER A 72 24.39 -46.81 -1.95
CA SER A 72 23.27 -46.39 -1.11
C SER A 72 22.08 -46.01 -1.98
N ALA A 73 21.00 -46.78 -1.88
CA ALA A 73 19.73 -46.45 -2.53
C ALA A 73 19.33 -45.00 -2.19
N PRO A 74 18.79 -44.22 -3.14
CA PRO A 74 18.39 -42.85 -2.88
C PRO A 74 17.32 -42.84 -1.79
N THR A 75 17.71 -42.46 -0.58
CA THR A 75 16.81 -42.29 0.57
C THR A 75 15.61 -41.46 0.13
N SER A 76 14.42 -42.06 0.22
CA SER A 76 13.16 -41.38 -0.05
C SER A 76 13.10 -40.06 0.72
N THR A 77 12.69 -38.97 0.09
CA THR A 77 12.59 -37.63 0.71
C THR A 77 11.81 -37.67 2.02
N TYR A 78 10.80 -38.55 2.10
CA TYR A 78 10.04 -38.82 3.31
C TYR A 78 10.91 -39.37 4.47
N THR A 79 11.77 -40.36 4.18
CA THR A 79 12.69 -40.92 5.19
C THR A 79 13.69 -39.90 5.69
N ARG A 80 14.14 -38.96 4.85
CA ARG A 80 15.02 -37.85 5.27
C ARG A 80 14.31 -36.88 6.22
N ILE A 81 13.06 -36.52 5.89
CA ILE A 81 12.26 -35.63 6.74
C ILE A 81 11.97 -36.32 8.08
N TYR A 82 11.56 -37.59 8.05
CA TYR A 82 11.32 -38.37 9.26
C TYR A 82 12.57 -38.48 10.13
N SER A 83 13.71 -38.89 9.55
CA SER A 83 14.98 -38.99 10.27
C SER A 83 15.45 -37.65 10.82
N TRP A 84 15.21 -36.55 10.09
CA TRP A 84 15.55 -35.22 10.54
C TRP A 84 14.68 -34.77 11.72
N VAL A 85 13.37 -35.04 11.67
CA VAL A 85 12.42 -34.74 12.75
C VAL A 85 12.75 -35.56 14.00
N THR A 86 13.06 -36.85 13.86
CA THR A 86 13.42 -37.71 15.00
C THR A 86 14.75 -37.32 15.63
N ASN A 87 15.70 -36.82 14.83
CA ASN A 87 16.98 -36.33 15.33
C ASN A 87 16.86 -34.95 15.99
N HIS A 88 15.88 -34.13 15.58
CA HIS A 88 15.69 -32.77 16.08
C HIS A 88 14.36 -32.58 16.81
N LYS A 89 14.06 -33.46 17.78
CA LYS A 89 12.81 -33.42 18.57
C LYS A 89 12.54 -32.03 19.14
N ILE A 90 13.51 -31.44 19.85
CA ILE A 90 13.37 -30.12 20.48
C ILE A 90 13.05 -29.02 19.46
N LEU A 91 13.78 -28.98 18.34
CA LEU A 91 13.59 -27.98 17.28
C LEU A 91 12.18 -28.09 16.69
N THR A 92 11.72 -29.31 16.44
CA THR A 92 10.39 -29.55 15.85
C THR A 92 9.27 -29.13 16.80
N THR A 93 9.41 -29.40 18.11
CA THR A 93 8.43 -28.94 19.12
C THR A 93 8.36 -27.41 19.17
N VAL A 94 9.51 -26.72 19.09
CA VAL A 94 9.56 -25.26 19.05
C VAL A 94 8.87 -24.73 17.79
N ILE A 95 9.16 -25.30 16.62
CA ILE A 95 8.52 -24.89 15.36
C ILE A 95 7.01 -25.07 15.43
N VAL A 96 6.52 -26.21 15.92
CA VAL A 96 5.07 -26.49 16.05
C VAL A 96 4.41 -25.52 17.03
N LEU A 97 5.03 -25.23 18.18
CA LEU A 97 4.50 -24.26 19.14
C LEU A 97 4.47 -22.84 18.56
N VAL A 98 5.51 -22.43 17.83
CA VAL A 98 5.57 -21.10 17.20
C VAL A 98 4.52 -20.99 16.09
N VAL A 99 4.47 -21.95 15.16
CA VAL A 99 3.51 -21.95 14.04
C VAL A 99 2.07 -22.08 14.54
N GLY A 100 1.83 -22.94 15.53
CA GLY A 100 0.53 -23.10 16.18
C GLY A 100 0.10 -21.82 16.90
N GLY A 101 1.01 -21.21 17.67
CA GLY A 101 0.77 -19.95 18.37
C GLY A 101 0.47 -18.79 17.42
N VAL A 102 1.25 -18.65 16.33
CA VAL A 102 1.02 -17.63 15.29
C VAL A 102 -0.33 -17.84 14.61
N THR A 103 -0.64 -19.08 14.21
CA THR A 103 -1.92 -19.42 13.58
C THR A 103 -3.11 -19.11 14.50
N TYR A 104 -3.04 -19.53 15.76
CA TYR A 104 -4.06 -19.23 16.77
C TYR A 104 -4.24 -17.72 16.97
N HIS A 105 -3.14 -16.97 17.06
CA HIS A 105 -3.18 -15.52 17.21
C HIS A 105 -3.84 -14.82 16.01
N ILE A 106 -3.55 -15.27 14.78
CA ILE A 106 -4.17 -14.74 13.56
C ILE A 106 -5.67 -15.01 13.55
N ILE A 107 -6.09 -16.24 13.88
CA ILE A 107 -7.52 -16.61 13.93
C ILE A 107 -8.25 -15.79 14.99
N LYS A 108 -7.69 -15.67 16.19
CA LYS A 108 -8.27 -14.88 17.29
C LYS A 108 -8.35 -13.39 16.97
N LYS A 109 -7.37 -12.85 16.24
CA LYS A 109 -7.42 -11.46 15.74
C LYS A 109 -8.58 -11.30 14.74
N LYS A 110 -8.74 -12.25 13.81
CA LYS A 110 -9.82 -12.24 12.81
C LYS A 110 -11.22 -12.34 13.43
N THR A 111 -11.40 -13.15 14.49
CA THR A 111 -12.70 -13.25 15.19
C THR A 111 -13.03 -11.97 15.95
N ASN A 112 -12.06 -11.35 16.62
CA ASN A 112 -12.26 -10.07 17.30
C ASN A 112 -12.58 -8.93 16.33
N SER A 113 -12.04 -8.94 15.11
CA SER A 113 -12.38 -7.96 14.07
C SER A 113 -13.82 -8.04 13.56
N ARG A 114 -14.61 -9.07 13.94
CA ARG A 114 -16.03 -9.18 13.59
C ARG A 114 -16.96 -8.47 14.58
N LYS A 115 -16.46 -7.97 15.72
CA LYS A 115 -17.29 -7.20 16.66
C LYS A 115 -17.75 -5.91 16.00
N LYS A 116 -19.05 -5.59 16.11
CA LYS A 116 -19.61 -4.35 15.57
C LYS A 116 -18.97 -3.16 16.30
N ARG A 117 -18.25 -2.32 15.55
CA ARG A 117 -17.61 -1.10 16.03
C ARG A 117 -18.56 0.07 15.81
N ARG A 118 -19.08 0.66 16.89
CA ARG A 118 -19.99 1.81 16.85
C ARG A 118 -19.62 2.80 17.93
N ALA A 119 -19.82 4.08 17.62
CA ALA A 119 -19.72 5.16 18.59
C ALA A 119 -20.75 4.95 19.71
N LYS A 120 -20.45 5.48 20.89
CA LYS A 120 -21.44 5.50 21.97
C LYS A 120 -22.56 6.46 21.58
N ARG A 121 -23.79 6.12 21.99
CA ARG A 121 -24.95 6.99 21.87
C ARG A 121 -25.29 7.56 23.23
N ALA A 122 -25.83 8.77 23.23
CA ALA A 122 -26.37 9.38 24.44
C ALA A 122 -27.58 8.56 24.93
N ALA A 123 -28.01 8.79 26.17
CA ALA A 123 -29.14 8.05 26.76
C ALA A 123 -30.46 8.20 25.97
N ASN A 124 -30.58 9.28 25.19
CA ASN A 124 -31.69 9.56 24.26
C ASN A 124 -31.52 8.89 22.87
N GLY A 125 -30.46 8.11 22.65
CA GLY A 125 -30.14 7.49 21.36
C GLY A 125 -29.44 8.40 20.34
N ALA A 126 -29.16 9.66 20.71
CA ALA A 126 -28.50 10.63 19.84
C ALA A 126 -26.99 10.38 19.69
N ARG A 127 -26.42 10.87 18.58
CA ARG A 127 -24.97 10.95 18.38
C ARG A 127 -24.42 12.09 19.26
N PHE A 128 -23.36 11.83 20.00
CA PHE A 128 -22.75 12.83 20.89
C PHE A 128 -21.22 12.82 20.87
N GLU A 129 -20.58 11.75 20.38
CA GLU A 129 -19.13 11.68 20.26
C GLU A 129 -18.67 12.43 19.01
N VAL A 130 -17.81 13.43 19.23
CA VAL A 130 -17.24 14.28 18.19
C VAL A 130 -15.82 13.84 17.88
N VAL A 131 -15.45 13.83 16.60
CA VAL A 131 -14.09 13.58 16.13
C VAL A 131 -13.67 14.73 15.22
N ILE A 132 -12.47 15.26 15.43
CA ILE A 132 -11.88 16.29 14.59
C ILE A 132 -10.81 15.64 13.71
N ILE A 133 -10.86 15.87 12.41
CA ILE A 133 -9.87 15.40 11.43
C ILE A 133 -9.17 16.61 10.83
N ALA A 134 -7.87 16.73 11.09
CA ALA A 134 -6.99 17.69 10.47
C ALA A 134 -6.26 17.01 9.31
N GLY A 135 -6.83 17.13 8.12
CA GLY A 135 -6.28 16.59 6.88
C GLY A 135 -7.10 17.11 5.71
N SER A 136 -6.49 17.18 4.53
CA SER A 136 -7.18 17.75 3.36
C SER A 136 -8.38 16.88 2.98
N PRO A 137 -9.57 17.48 2.73
CA PRO A 137 -10.78 16.73 2.35
C PRO A 137 -10.65 16.03 0.98
N SER A 138 -9.74 16.52 0.14
CA SER A 138 -9.42 15.94 -1.17
C SER A 138 -8.66 14.61 -1.07
N GLU A 139 -8.10 14.28 0.09
CA GLU A 139 -7.33 13.05 0.24
C GLU A 139 -8.22 11.81 0.44
N PRO A 140 -7.88 10.70 -0.22
CA PRO A 140 -8.68 9.48 -0.16
C PRO A 140 -8.71 8.88 1.25
N ILE A 141 -7.64 9.05 2.03
CA ILE A 141 -7.57 8.57 3.42
C ILE A 141 -8.53 9.38 4.30
N THR A 142 -8.46 10.71 4.23
CA THR A 142 -9.36 11.62 4.96
C THR A 142 -10.82 11.34 4.64
N ARG A 143 -11.15 11.22 3.34
CA ARG A 143 -12.53 10.95 2.88
C ARG A 143 -13.03 9.57 3.29
N SER A 144 -12.19 8.54 3.20
CA SER A 144 -12.56 7.19 3.65
C SER A 144 -12.82 7.16 5.16
N LEU A 145 -11.99 7.86 5.93
CA LEU A 145 -12.11 7.92 7.38
C LEU A 145 -13.35 8.70 7.82
N SER A 146 -13.60 9.87 7.23
CA SER A 146 -14.76 10.70 7.58
C SER A 146 -16.08 9.97 7.33
N LEU A 147 -16.22 9.31 6.17
CA LEU A 147 -17.40 8.52 5.83
C LEU A 147 -17.57 7.29 6.72
N ASP A 148 -16.48 6.61 7.08
CA ASP A 148 -16.55 5.43 7.94
C ASP A 148 -16.91 5.80 9.38
N LEU A 149 -16.35 6.88 9.92
CA LEU A 149 -16.67 7.38 11.26
C LEU A 149 -18.10 7.89 11.36
N GLU A 150 -18.60 8.61 10.35
CA GLU A 150 -20.01 9.02 10.26
C GLU A 150 -20.94 7.79 10.33
N ARG A 151 -20.67 6.76 9.52
CA ARG A 151 -21.44 5.50 9.52
C ARG A 151 -21.42 4.77 10.86
N ARG A 152 -20.36 4.95 11.66
CA ARG A 152 -20.25 4.38 13.01
C ARG A 152 -20.97 5.20 14.07
N GLY A 153 -21.44 6.41 13.73
CA GLY A 153 -22.25 7.29 14.58
C GLY A 153 -21.49 8.43 15.24
N PHE A 154 -20.30 8.78 14.75
CA PHE A 154 -19.58 9.97 15.19
C PHE A 154 -20.06 11.21 14.43
N ILE A 155 -19.92 12.38 15.06
CA ILE A 155 -20.02 13.68 14.39
C ILE A 155 -18.59 14.07 14.01
N VAL A 156 -18.32 14.25 12.72
CA VAL A 156 -16.98 14.47 12.19
C VAL A 156 -16.81 15.93 11.79
N TYR A 157 -15.83 16.60 12.38
CA TYR A 157 -15.41 17.94 11.97
C TYR A 157 -14.11 17.84 11.17
N ILE A 158 -14.09 18.38 9.95
CA ILE A 158 -12.88 18.45 9.12
C ILE A 158 -12.31 19.86 9.23
N VAL A 159 -11.06 19.98 9.67
CA VAL A 159 -10.35 21.26 9.74
C VAL A 159 -10.10 21.75 8.32
N CYS A 160 -10.61 22.93 8.00
CA CYS A 160 -10.45 23.58 6.70
C CYS A 160 -9.66 24.86 6.92
N ASN A 161 -8.57 25.03 6.17
CA ASN A 161 -7.76 26.26 6.22
C ASN A 161 -8.20 27.25 5.14
N THR A 162 -8.91 26.77 4.12
CA THR A 162 -9.33 27.54 2.94
C THR A 162 -10.82 27.35 2.66
N ILE A 163 -11.43 28.32 1.98
CA ILE A 163 -12.85 28.28 1.62
C ILE A 163 -13.12 27.15 0.62
N GLU A 164 -12.16 26.84 -0.24
CA GLU A 164 -12.23 25.75 -1.21
C GLU A 164 -12.37 24.40 -0.49
N GLU A 165 -11.65 24.19 0.61
CA GLU A 165 -11.77 22.99 1.44
C GLU A 165 -13.13 22.93 2.14
N GLU A 166 -13.64 24.06 2.64
CA GLU A 166 -14.97 24.13 3.24
C GLU A 166 -16.07 23.75 2.23
N VAL A 167 -16.00 24.28 1.01
CA VAL A 167 -16.93 23.94 -0.07
C VAL A 167 -16.80 22.46 -0.44
N ALA A 168 -15.57 21.92 -0.49
CA ALA A 168 -15.36 20.50 -0.75
C ALA A 168 -16.00 19.59 0.31
N VAL A 169 -15.96 19.99 1.59
CA VAL A 169 -16.64 19.25 2.67
C VAL A 169 -18.15 19.34 2.55
N HIS A 170 -18.70 20.53 2.26
CA HIS A 170 -20.13 20.72 2.04
C HIS A 170 -20.66 19.89 0.85
N ASN A 171 -19.87 19.77 -0.22
CA ASN A 171 -20.21 18.98 -1.40
C ASN A 171 -20.34 17.47 -1.13
N GLU A 172 -19.81 16.95 -0.01
CA GLU A 172 -20.00 15.54 0.38
C GLU A 172 -21.45 15.25 0.83
N ALA A 173 -22.26 16.30 1.07
CA ALA A 173 -23.71 16.25 1.34
C ALA A 173 -24.12 15.33 2.52
N ARG A 174 -23.34 15.36 3.61
CA ARG A 174 -23.62 14.59 4.85
C ARG A 174 -23.85 15.54 6.04
N GLN A 175 -24.93 15.32 6.79
CA GLN A 175 -25.33 16.18 7.91
C GLN A 175 -24.36 16.14 9.12
N ASP A 176 -23.70 15.01 9.32
CA ASP A 176 -22.79 14.77 10.44
C ASP A 176 -21.31 14.89 10.06
N ILE A 177 -21.00 15.30 8.82
CA ILE A 177 -19.66 15.71 8.41
C ILE A 177 -19.72 17.22 8.23
N ARG A 178 -18.98 17.95 9.05
CA ARG A 178 -19.05 19.42 9.13
C ARG A 178 -17.66 20.02 8.92
N PRO A 179 -17.54 21.14 8.20
CA PRO A 179 -16.29 21.86 8.16
C PRO A 179 -16.07 22.61 9.48
N LEU A 180 -14.80 22.78 9.84
CA LEU A 180 -14.35 23.61 10.93
C LEU A 180 -13.30 24.56 10.35
N MET A 181 -13.74 25.77 9.99
CA MET A 181 -12.87 26.80 9.42
C MET A 181 -11.92 27.30 10.52
N ILE A 182 -10.63 27.08 10.31
CA ILE A 182 -9.57 27.57 11.20
C ILE A 182 -8.45 28.09 10.32
N ASP A 183 -8.24 29.40 10.37
CA ASP A 183 -7.07 29.99 9.76
C ASP A 183 -5.85 29.74 10.67
N ILE A 184 -5.00 28.80 10.29
CA ILE A 184 -3.77 28.43 11.03
C ILE A 184 -2.68 29.50 10.87
N THR A 185 -2.77 30.35 9.83
CA THR A 185 -1.78 31.39 9.58
C THR A 185 -1.89 32.56 10.56
N ASP A 186 -3.11 32.87 11.01
CA ASP A 186 -3.37 33.84 12.06
C ASP A 186 -3.72 33.16 13.40
N PRO A 187 -2.78 33.10 14.37
CA PRO A 187 -3.02 32.45 15.65
C PRO A 187 -4.13 33.11 16.48
N SER A 188 -4.43 34.40 16.25
CA SER A 188 -5.49 35.10 16.98
C SER A 188 -6.89 34.70 16.50
N SER A 189 -7.12 34.71 15.19
CA SER A 189 -8.32 34.17 14.55
C SER A 189 -8.51 32.67 14.82
N ALA A 190 -7.42 31.90 14.79
CA ALA A 190 -7.44 30.47 15.11
C ALA A 190 -8.00 30.23 16.52
N ARG A 191 -7.47 30.94 17.53
CA ARG A 191 -7.93 30.85 18.93
C ARG A 191 -9.40 31.23 19.08
N ALA A 192 -9.83 32.35 18.49
CA ALA A 192 -11.23 32.76 18.53
C ALA A 192 -12.17 31.71 17.91
N SER A 193 -11.72 30.98 16.90
CA SER A 193 -12.48 29.89 16.27
C SER A 193 -12.54 28.64 17.16
N ILE A 194 -11.45 28.31 17.85
CA ILE A 194 -11.41 27.24 18.87
C ILE A 194 -12.30 27.58 20.08
N ASP A 195 -12.31 28.84 20.53
CA ASP A 195 -13.16 29.26 21.65
C ASP A 195 -14.64 29.15 21.29
N ARG A 196 -15.03 29.60 20.08
CA ARG A 196 -16.38 29.42 19.53
C ARG A 196 -16.77 27.94 19.47
N PHE A 197 -15.85 27.09 19.02
CA PHE A 197 -16.06 25.64 18.98
C PHE A 197 -16.16 25.04 20.39
N THR A 198 -15.39 25.53 21.37
CA THR A 198 -15.45 25.10 22.77
C THR A 198 -16.82 25.42 23.36
N ILE A 199 -17.31 26.64 23.15
CA ILE A 199 -18.67 27.05 23.54
C ILE A 199 -19.70 26.13 22.88
N HIS A 200 -19.54 25.82 21.59
CA HIS A 200 -20.45 24.91 20.88
C HIS A 200 -20.50 23.49 21.47
N LEU A 201 -19.38 22.97 21.99
CA LEU A 201 -19.35 21.68 22.68
C LEU A 201 -20.05 21.74 24.05
N GLN A 202 -20.03 22.88 24.72
CA GLN A 202 -20.70 23.10 26.01
C GLN A 202 -22.20 23.35 25.86
N THR A 203 -22.65 23.90 24.74
CA THR A 203 -24.06 24.17 24.48
C THR A 203 -24.87 22.85 24.45
N PRO A 204 -26.03 22.78 25.14
CA PRO A 204 -26.91 21.62 25.09
C PRO A 204 -27.53 21.44 23.70
N HIS A 205 -27.41 20.24 23.13
CA HIS A 205 -27.98 19.87 21.83
C HIS A 205 -29.20 18.97 22.01
N THR A 206 -30.21 19.11 21.12
CA THR A 206 -31.37 18.22 21.07
C THR A 206 -31.42 17.51 19.72
N ALA A 207 -31.65 16.20 19.73
CA ALA A 207 -31.63 15.41 18.50
C ALA A 207 -32.89 15.59 17.64
N PHE A 208 -34.02 15.87 18.28
CA PHE A 208 -35.31 16.17 17.66
C PHE A 208 -36.12 17.02 18.64
N GLN A 209 -37.14 17.72 18.14
CA GLN A 209 -38.00 18.56 18.97
C GLN A 209 -38.64 17.72 20.09
N GLY A 210 -38.41 18.10 21.35
CA GLY A 210 -38.90 17.38 22.54
C GLY A 210 -37.96 16.29 23.09
N ALA A 211 -36.81 16.02 22.46
CA ALA A 211 -35.79 15.12 23.00
C ALA A 211 -35.05 15.75 24.20
N LYS A 212 -34.64 14.93 25.16
CA LYS A 212 -33.76 15.38 26.25
C LYS A 212 -32.46 15.93 25.67
N ALA A 213 -32.04 17.09 26.15
CA ALA A 213 -30.79 17.70 25.74
C ALA A 213 -29.58 16.86 26.17
N HIS A 214 -28.55 16.80 25.33
CA HIS A 214 -27.27 16.16 25.59
C HIS A 214 -26.12 17.07 25.17
N HIS A 215 -24.94 16.83 25.75
CA HIS A 215 -23.73 17.58 25.40
C HIS A 215 -22.85 16.77 24.45
N LEU A 216 -22.06 17.48 23.65
CA LEU A 216 -21.11 16.86 22.74
C LEU A 216 -19.82 16.54 23.51
N ASN A 217 -19.25 15.36 23.25
CA ASN A 217 -18.00 14.94 23.86
C ASN A 217 -16.94 14.75 22.78
N LEU A 218 -15.85 15.53 22.85
CA LEU A 218 -14.73 15.37 21.95
C LEU A 218 -13.96 14.08 22.28
N ARG A 219 -13.98 13.14 21.34
CA ARG A 219 -13.33 11.84 21.47
C ARG A 219 -11.87 11.88 21.03
N SER A 220 -11.58 12.52 19.90
CA SER A 220 -10.24 12.53 19.34
C SER A 220 -9.98 13.64 18.33
N LEU A 221 -8.71 14.04 18.27
CA LEU A 221 -8.15 14.82 17.18
C LEU A 221 -7.26 13.91 16.33
N ILE A 222 -7.51 13.85 15.02
CA ILE A 222 -6.80 12.98 14.08
C ILE A 222 -6.03 13.87 13.10
N LEU A 223 -4.70 13.84 13.17
CA LEU A 223 -3.82 14.53 12.23
C LEU A 223 -3.47 13.58 11.07
N ILE A 224 -3.77 14.01 9.85
CA ILE A 224 -3.49 13.31 8.60
C ILE A 224 -2.66 14.25 7.72
N PRO A 225 -1.33 14.30 7.92
CA PRO A 225 -0.43 14.91 6.95
C PRO A 225 -0.59 14.22 5.61
N SER A 226 -0.37 14.99 4.53
CA SER A 226 -0.47 14.41 3.21
C SER A 226 0.58 13.36 2.94
N SER A 227 0.12 12.31 2.26
CA SER A 227 0.97 11.20 1.81
C SER A 227 1.50 11.40 0.38
N THR A 228 1.22 12.53 -0.27
CA THR A 228 1.66 12.78 -1.64
C THR A 228 2.98 13.55 -1.63
N TYR A 229 4.06 12.87 -2.04
CA TYR A 229 5.40 13.44 -2.15
C TYR A 229 5.95 13.27 -3.57
N PRO A 230 6.70 14.25 -4.10
CA PRO A 230 7.44 14.08 -5.33
C PRO A 230 8.67 13.20 -5.09
N SER A 231 8.91 12.26 -6.00
CA SER A 231 10.15 11.46 -6.03
C SER A 231 11.08 12.09 -7.05
N GLN A 232 12.21 12.67 -6.61
CA GLN A 232 13.17 13.37 -7.48
C GLN A 232 14.61 13.24 -6.95
N PRO A 233 15.62 13.32 -7.84
CA PRO A 233 17.01 13.52 -7.43
C PRO A 233 17.20 14.79 -6.61
N ILE A 234 18.12 14.76 -5.65
CA ILE A 234 18.45 15.94 -4.82
C ILE A 234 18.97 17.10 -5.68
N ALA A 235 19.70 16.80 -6.76
CA ALA A 235 20.25 17.80 -7.65
C ALA A 235 19.19 18.59 -8.43
N THR A 236 18.00 18.02 -8.64
CA THR A 236 16.91 18.65 -9.40
C THR A 236 15.81 19.21 -8.49
N LEU A 237 15.95 19.04 -7.17
CA LEU A 237 14.96 19.49 -6.20
C LEU A 237 15.07 21.00 -6.00
N SER A 238 14.04 21.74 -6.38
CA SER A 238 14.03 23.20 -6.18
C SER A 238 13.90 23.55 -4.69
N PRO A 239 14.58 24.61 -4.21
CA PRO A 239 14.42 25.07 -2.82
C PRO A 239 13.00 25.53 -2.50
N SER A 240 12.28 26.09 -3.47
CA SER A 240 10.89 26.54 -3.31
C SER A 240 9.93 25.37 -3.11
N THR A 241 10.06 24.30 -3.89
CA THR A 241 9.27 23.07 -3.71
C THR A 241 9.57 22.43 -2.36
N LEU A 242 10.83 22.39 -1.93
CA LEU A 242 11.18 21.85 -0.61
C LEU A 242 10.57 22.68 0.53
N SER A 243 10.63 24.01 0.45
CA SER A 243 10.02 24.91 1.43
C SER A 243 8.50 24.69 1.52
N ASP A 244 7.82 24.61 0.38
CA ASP A 244 6.38 24.34 0.31
C ASP A 244 6.02 22.98 0.94
N LEU A 245 6.79 21.92 0.67
CA LEU A 245 6.58 20.61 1.28
C LEU A 245 6.79 20.63 2.80
N LEU A 246 7.80 21.35 3.30
CA LEU A 246 8.02 21.51 4.74
C LEU A 246 6.87 22.26 5.39
N ASN A 247 6.43 23.37 4.79
CA ASN A 247 5.32 24.16 5.32
C ASN A 247 4.03 23.34 5.35
N THR A 248 3.67 22.74 4.23
CA THR A 248 2.38 22.04 4.08
C THR A 248 2.32 20.70 4.78
N ARG A 249 3.42 19.93 4.80
CA ARG A 249 3.41 18.52 5.27
C ARG A 249 4.02 18.33 6.65
N LEU A 250 4.81 19.28 7.15
CA LEU A 250 5.41 19.24 8.49
C LEU A 250 4.84 20.33 9.39
N LEU A 251 4.91 21.61 8.98
CA LEU A 251 4.53 22.73 9.86
C LEU A 251 3.01 22.80 10.09
N ILE A 252 2.18 22.70 9.05
CA ILE A 252 0.72 22.77 9.20
C ILE A 252 0.20 21.75 10.23
N PRO A 253 0.57 20.44 10.20
CA PRO A 253 0.16 19.50 11.23
C PRO A 253 0.58 19.89 12.66
N ILE A 254 1.79 20.43 12.82
CA ILE A 254 2.31 20.88 14.12
C ILE A 254 1.52 22.08 14.62
N LEU A 255 1.34 23.10 13.78
CA LEU A 255 0.59 24.32 14.11
C LEU A 255 -0.88 24.00 14.40
N THR A 256 -1.50 23.10 13.61
CA THR A 256 -2.87 22.64 13.87
C THR A 256 -2.98 22.06 15.28
N LEU A 257 -2.06 21.18 15.65
CA LEU A 257 -2.07 20.58 16.98
C LEU A 257 -1.86 21.63 18.08
N GLN A 258 -0.92 22.55 17.90
CA GLN A 258 -0.67 23.64 18.84
C GLN A 258 -1.93 24.49 19.07
N THR A 259 -2.68 24.78 18.00
CA THR A 259 -3.95 25.51 18.06
C THR A 259 -5.02 24.76 18.87
N PHE A 260 -5.11 23.43 18.73
CA PHE A 260 -6.07 22.62 19.49
C PHE A 260 -5.61 22.25 20.91
N LEU A 261 -4.34 22.45 21.24
CA LEU A 261 -3.79 22.01 22.52
C LEU A 261 -4.50 22.62 23.75
N PRO A 262 -4.82 23.94 23.79
CA PRO A 262 -5.55 24.53 24.91
C PRO A 262 -6.90 23.85 25.13
N LEU A 263 -7.64 23.56 24.05
CA LEU A 263 -8.93 22.87 24.11
C LEU A 263 -8.77 21.44 24.64
N LEU A 264 -7.74 20.70 24.21
CA LEU A 264 -7.48 19.34 24.70
C LEU A 264 -7.13 19.30 26.18
N GLN A 265 -6.47 20.34 26.70
CA GLN A 265 -6.13 20.47 28.12
C GLN A 265 -7.35 20.73 29.02
N GLN A 266 -8.32 21.50 28.52
CA GLN A 266 -9.56 21.82 29.24
C GLN A 266 -10.56 20.65 29.27
N LEU A 267 -10.37 19.63 28.43
CA LEU A 267 -11.25 18.46 28.38
C LEU A 267 -10.91 17.41 29.46
N PRO A 268 -11.91 16.69 30.00
CA PRO A 268 -13.34 16.77 29.69
C PRO A 268 -14.02 17.99 30.33
N LEU A 269 -14.96 18.61 29.61
CA LEU A 269 -15.70 19.77 30.10
C LEU A 269 -16.66 19.33 31.21
N SER A 270 -16.61 20.01 32.36
CA SER A 270 -17.52 19.76 33.48
C SER A 270 -18.91 20.30 33.14
N HIS A 271 -19.88 19.43 32.96
CA HIS A 271 -21.27 19.83 32.70
C HIS A 271 -22.06 19.89 34.03
N PRO A 272 -22.47 21.08 34.50
CA PRO A 272 -23.09 21.25 35.82
C PRO A 272 -24.46 20.54 35.97
N HIS A 273 -25.11 20.16 34.88
CA HIS A 273 -26.47 19.58 34.89
C HIS A 273 -26.54 18.07 34.64
N LEU A 274 -25.42 17.38 34.48
CA LEU A 274 -25.41 15.93 34.32
C LEU A 274 -24.97 15.28 35.63
N HIS A 275 -25.91 14.61 36.32
CA HIS A 275 -25.59 13.67 37.38
C HIS A 275 -24.46 12.75 36.91
N ALA A 276 -23.41 12.65 37.72
CA ALA A 276 -22.21 11.87 37.46
C ALA A 276 -22.58 10.48 36.90
N SER A 277 -22.49 10.34 35.58
CA SER A 277 -22.47 9.03 34.95
C SER A 277 -21.31 8.27 35.60
N THR A 278 -21.59 7.09 36.14
CA THR A 278 -20.67 6.22 36.89
C THR A 278 -19.44 5.78 36.08
N ALA A 279 -19.28 6.21 34.82
CA ALA A 279 -18.11 5.97 34.00
C ALA A 279 -17.18 7.21 34.01
N PRO A 280 -15.89 7.05 34.34
CA PRO A 280 -14.94 8.17 34.31
C PRO A 280 -14.85 8.78 32.92
N ALA A 281 -15.00 10.11 32.83
CA ALA A 281 -14.92 10.84 31.58
C ALA A 281 -13.51 10.68 30.98
N THR A 282 -13.41 9.95 29.87
CA THR A 282 -12.11 9.69 29.23
C THR A 282 -11.65 10.93 28.47
N LYS A 283 -10.43 11.40 28.75
CA LYS A 283 -9.79 12.46 27.97
C LYS A 283 -9.70 12.10 26.47
N PRO A 284 -9.76 13.11 25.59
CA PRO A 284 -9.59 12.91 24.15
C PRO A 284 -8.22 12.30 23.83
N SER A 285 -8.15 11.54 22.75
CA SER A 285 -6.89 11.02 22.20
C SER A 285 -6.46 11.80 20.96
N VAL A 286 -5.17 12.04 20.82
CA VAL A 286 -4.56 12.60 19.61
C VAL A 286 -4.01 11.45 18.78
N LEU A 287 -4.44 11.32 17.53
CA LEU A 287 -3.94 10.32 16.58
C LEU A 287 -3.14 11.03 15.50
N VAL A 288 -1.97 10.51 15.17
CA VAL A 288 -1.15 11.04 14.07
C VAL A 288 -0.86 9.94 13.08
N LEU A 289 -1.34 10.10 11.85
CA LEU A 289 -1.21 9.13 10.78
C LEU A 289 -0.01 9.50 9.91
N THR A 290 1.00 8.63 9.82
CA THR A 290 2.18 8.87 8.98
C THR A 290 2.45 7.66 8.09
N PRO A 291 2.79 7.84 6.81
CA PRO A 291 3.29 6.73 5.99
C PRO A 291 4.57 6.17 6.61
N SER A 292 4.73 4.84 6.63
CA SER A 292 5.81 4.17 7.39
C SER A 292 6.83 3.43 6.54
N ILE A 293 6.53 3.19 5.27
CA ILE A 293 7.37 2.34 4.41
C ILE A 293 8.61 3.09 3.96
N ILE A 294 8.42 4.25 3.36
CA ILE A 294 9.51 5.04 2.76
C ILE A 294 10.40 5.62 3.86
N ALA A 295 9.83 6.11 4.97
CA ALA A 295 10.60 6.63 6.09
C ALA A 295 11.48 5.59 6.81
N ASN A 296 11.08 4.31 6.84
CA ASN A 296 11.87 3.27 7.50
C ASN A 296 13.00 2.73 6.61
N LEU A 297 12.88 2.83 5.28
CA LEU A 297 13.87 2.32 4.33
C LEU A 297 14.76 3.42 3.74
N THR A 298 14.33 4.68 3.85
CA THR A 298 15.01 5.85 3.29
C THR A 298 15.51 5.61 1.85
N PRO A 299 14.62 5.24 0.91
CA PRO A 299 15.02 4.92 -0.45
C PRO A 299 15.59 6.15 -1.17
N ALA A 300 16.48 5.91 -2.12
CA ALA A 300 16.98 6.98 -2.99
C ALA A 300 15.82 7.71 -3.70
N PHE A 301 16.04 8.98 -4.04
CA PHE A 301 15.07 9.86 -4.72
C PHE A 301 13.80 10.22 -3.91
N HIS A 302 13.72 9.85 -2.63
CA HIS A 302 12.60 10.18 -1.74
C HIS A 302 13.06 11.05 -0.56
N LEU A 303 13.98 11.98 -0.82
CA LEU A 303 14.54 12.85 0.22
C LEU A 303 13.47 13.65 0.96
N PRO A 304 12.54 14.38 0.30
CA PRO A 304 11.57 15.21 1.02
C PRO A 304 10.62 14.38 1.87
N GLU A 305 10.16 13.23 1.37
CA GLU A 305 9.30 12.33 2.11
C GLU A 305 10.03 11.74 3.33
N SER A 306 11.23 11.20 3.13
CA SER A 306 11.99 10.55 4.19
C SER A 306 12.34 11.52 5.31
N SER A 307 12.72 12.76 4.98
CA SER A 307 13.06 13.78 5.97
C SER A 307 11.83 14.25 6.76
N ILE A 308 10.74 14.61 6.08
CA ILE A 308 9.51 15.11 6.70
C ILE A 308 8.88 14.03 7.59
N VAL A 309 8.77 12.81 7.10
CA VAL A 309 8.14 11.73 7.86
C VAL A 309 9.00 11.31 9.05
N SER A 310 10.34 11.33 8.92
CA SER A 310 11.24 11.13 10.07
C SER A 310 11.08 12.23 11.12
N ALA A 311 10.94 13.49 10.68
CA ALA A 311 10.65 14.61 11.58
C ALA A 311 9.28 14.45 12.28
N LEU A 312 8.24 14.01 11.56
CA LEU A 312 6.93 13.70 12.14
C LEU A 312 6.98 12.53 13.14
N ASN A 313 7.82 11.52 12.89
CA ASN A 313 8.06 10.44 13.84
C ASN A 313 8.72 10.98 15.12
N ALA A 314 9.75 11.82 15.01
CA ALA A 314 10.38 12.45 16.17
C ALA A 314 9.38 13.34 16.92
N PHE A 315 8.65 14.19 16.20
CA PHE A 315 7.61 15.06 16.75
C PHE A 315 6.56 14.28 17.53
N THR A 316 6.01 13.19 16.98
CA THR A 316 5.00 12.37 17.68
C THR A 316 5.55 11.70 18.92
N THR A 317 6.82 11.28 18.93
CA THR A 317 7.45 10.71 20.14
C THR A 317 7.63 11.75 21.24
N VAL A 318 8.10 12.95 20.90
CA VAL A 318 8.24 14.07 21.83
C VAL A 318 6.88 14.49 22.36
N LEU A 319 5.91 14.68 21.47
CA LEU A 319 4.54 15.02 21.84
C LEU A 319 3.93 13.99 22.79
N SER A 320 4.14 12.69 22.55
CA SER A 320 3.65 11.65 23.45
C SER A 320 4.26 11.77 24.85
N ALA A 321 5.53 12.15 24.96
CA ALA A 321 6.18 12.36 26.25
C ALA A 321 5.66 13.63 26.95
N GLU A 322 5.44 14.71 26.21
CA GLU A 322 4.93 15.98 26.74
C GLU A 322 3.46 15.93 27.16
N LEU A 323 2.62 15.18 26.43
CA LEU A 323 1.19 15.07 26.71
C LEU A 323 0.83 13.97 27.72
N SER A 324 1.76 13.04 27.99
CA SER A 324 1.57 11.96 28.96
C SER A 324 1.26 12.48 30.37
N PRO A 325 1.97 13.47 30.95
CA PRO A 325 1.65 14.06 32.25
C PRO A 325 0.23 14.66 32.32
N LEU A 326 -0.28 15.14 31.19
CA LEU A 326 -1.62 15.74 31.09
C LEU A 326 -2.73 14.69 30.92
N ASN A 327 -2.40 13.39 30.92
CA ASN A 327 -3.29 12.27 30.62
C ASN A 327 -3.94 12.38 29.22
N ILE A 328 -3.31 13.10 28.29
CA ILE A 328 -3.73 13.18 26.89
C ILE A 328 -2.93 12.15 26.12
N ARG A 329 -3.64 11.18 25.53
CA ARG A 329 -2.98 10.04 24.88
C ARG A 329 -2.65 10.39 23.45
N VAL A 330 -1.40 10.16 23.08
CA VAL A 330 -0.94 10.28 21.69
C VAL A 330 -0.77 8.87 21.12
N ILE A 331 -1.33 8.66 19.93
CA ILE A 331 -1.26 7.39 19.21
C ILE A 331 -0.70 7.66 17.83
N HIS A 332 0.43 7.04 17.53
CA HIS A 332 1.11 7.19 16.26
C HIS A 332 0.77 6.02 15.36
N LEU A 333 -0.03 6.27 14.33
CA LEU A 333 -0.41 5.26 13.35
C LEU A 333 0.59 5.29 12.18
N GLN A 334 1.42 4.25 12.13
CA GLN A 334 2.37 4.00 11.07
C GLN A 334 1.68 3.20 9.95
N MET A 335 1.44 3.89 8.84
CA MET A 335 0.65 3.42 7.71
C MET A 335 1.51 2.68 6.69
N GLY A 336 1.06 1.51 6.25
CA GLY A 336 1.61 0.78 5.12
C GLY A 336 1.05 1.26 3.78
N THR A 337 1.15 0.42 2.74
CA THR A 337 0.50 0.70 1.45
C THR A 337 -0.99 0.40 1.54
N PHE A 338 -1.83 1.32 1.09
CA PHE A 338 -3.28 1.13 1.02
C PHE A 338 -3.79 1.24 -0.41
N ASP A 339 -4.82 0.46 -0.71
CA ASP A 339 -5.53 0.53 -1.99
C ASP A 339 -6.52 1.71 -1.94
N THR A 340 -6.15 2.82 -2.57
CA THR A 340 -6.97 4.03 -2.67
C THR A 340 -7.76 4.10 -3.98
N SER A 341 -7.76 3.03 -4.80
CA SER A 341 -8.45 3.00 -6.10
C SER A 341 -9.93 3.37 -6.01
N ALA A 342 -10.62 3.00 -4.93
CA ALA A 342 -12.03 3.33 -4.70
C ALA A 342 -12.31 4.84 -4.56
N PHE A 343 -11.28 5.63 -4.24
CA PHE A 343 -11.37 7.08 -4.03
C PHE A 343 -10.53 7.86 -5.04
N SER A 344 -9.82 7.18 -5.94
CA SER A 344 -9.00 7.78 -6.98
C SER A 344 -9.76 7.79 -8.31
N PRO A 345 -9.72 8.88 -9.10
CA PRO A 345 -10.32 8.88 -10.42
C PRO A 345 -9.71 7.77 -11.30
N HIS A 346 -10.55 7.07 -12.06
CA HIS A 346 -10.22 5.85 -12.82
C HIS A 346 -9.05 5.99 -13.80
N ASN A 347 -8.61 7.22 -14.12
CA ASN A 347 -7.55 7.49 -15.11
C ASN A 347 -6.12 7.58 -14.53
N LYS A 348 -5.93 7.45 -13.20
CA LYS A 348 -4.60 7.61 -12.57
C LYS A 348 -3.71 6.35 -12.57
N GLN A 349 -4.23 5.18 -12.96
CA GLN A 349 -3.50 3.91 -12.83
C GLN A 349 -2.61 3.53 -14.03
N LEU A 350 -2.80 4.13 -15.21
CA LEU A 350 -2.04 3.78 -16.42
C LEU A 350 -0.71 4.54 -16.59
N THR A 351 -0.36 5.46 -15.70
CA THR A 351 0.68 6.48 -15.98
C THR A 351 2.03 6.26 -15.30
N THR A 352 2.25 5.26 -14.44
CA THR A 352 3.44 5.31 -13.56
C THR A 352 4.80 5.07 -14.25
N VAL A 353 4.88 4.15 -15.22
CA VAL A 353 6.16 3.87 -15.91
C VAL A 353 6.41 4.85 -17.06
N SER A 354 5.36 5.30 -17.75
CA SER A 354 5.46 6.33 -18.78
C SER A 354 5.70 7.72 -18.19
N ALA A 355 5.07 8.06 -17.06
CA ALA A 355 5.29 9.33 -16.38
C ALA A 355 6.71 9.42 -15.78
N THR A 356 7.23 8.35 -15.19
CA THR A 356 8.62 8.35 -14.66
C THR A 356 9.65 8.55 -15.76
N ARG A 357 9.46 7.92 -16.94
CA ARG A 357 10.33 8.19 -18.10
C ARG A 357 10.13 9.59 -18.66
N ALA A 358 8.91 10.08 -18.76
CA ALA A 358 8.62 11.45 -19.21
C ALA A 358 9.23 12.50 -18.27
N GLU A 359 9.25 12.23 -16.95
CA GLU A 359 9.90 13.10 -15.97
C GLU A 359 11.42 13.15 -16.17
N THR A 360 12.07 12.01 -16.44
CA THR A 360 13.51 12.00 -16.72
C THR A 360 13.89 12.79 -17.98
N LEU A 361 12.98 12.98 -18.94
CA LEU A 361 13.22 13.78 -20.14
C LEU A 361 13.18 15.29 -19.87
N LYS A 362 12.59 15.73 -18.75
CA LYS A 362 12.57 17.13 -18.35
C LYS A 362 13.85 17.56 -17.63
N TRP A 363 14.74 16.62 -17.29
CA TRP A 363 15.96 16.89 -16.56
C TRP A 363 17.10 17.30 -17.50
N ASP A 364 18.01 18.11 -16.98
CA ASP A 364 19.26 18.45 -17.64
C ASP A 364 20.06 17.19 -18.01
N ASP A 365 20.82 17.25 -19.09
CA ASP A 365 21.56 16.10 -19.63
C ASP A 365 22.55 15.50 -18.63
N THR A 366 23.14 16.33 -17.78
CA THR A 366 24.05 15.92 -16.71
C THR A 366 23.32 15.14 -15.61
N ALA A 367 22.15 15.61 -15.18
CA ALA A 367 21.32 14.94 -14.18
C ALA A 367 20.70 13.65 -14.74
N ARG A 368 20.26 13.67 -16.00
CA ARG A 368 19.66 12.53 -16.70
C ARG A 368 20.66 11.40 -16.91
N SER A 369 21.88 11.70 -17.31
CA SER A 369 22.95 10.70 -17.46
C SER A 369 23.40 10.11 -16.12
N SER A 370 23.49 10.95 -15.07
CA SER A 370 23.95 10.53 -13.74
C SER A 370 22.90 9.74 -12.95
N PHE A 371 21.65 10.19 -12.97
CA PHE A 371 20.59 9.69 -12.09
C PHE A 371 19.47 8.94 -12.81
N GLY A 372 19.27 9.17 -14.12
CA GLY A 372 18.09 8.68 -14.85
C GLY A 372 17.92 7.16 -14.81
N ARG A 373 19.02 6.40 -14.96
CA ARG A 373 18.97 4.93 -14.89
C ARG A 373 18.53 4.43 -13.52
N ASN A 374 19.12 4.99 -12.46
CA ASN A 374 18.81 4.59 -11.09
C ASN A 374 17.39 5.04 -10.71
N PHE A 375 16.96 6.23 -11.12
CA PHE A 375 15.60 6.73 -10.90
C PHE A 375 14.53 5.83 -11.52
N VAL A 376 14.68 5.48 -12.80
CA VAL A 376 13.75 4.58 -13.48
C VAL A 376 13.81 3.17 -12.89
N SER A 377 14.95 2.71 -12.38
CA SER A 377 15.01 1.41 -11.70
C SER A 377 14.28 1.41 -10.35
N VAL A 378 14.42 2.47 -9.55
CA VAL A 378 13.82 2.60 -8.21
C VAL A 378 12.32 2.88 -8.31
N ASN A 379 11.90 3.76 -9.23
CA ASN A 379 10.49 4.16 -9.38
C ASN A 379 9.72 3.36 -10.45
N GLY A 380 10.43 2.76 -11.41
CA GLY A 380 9.82 2.00 -12.51
C GLY A 380 9.72 0.50 -12.24
N THR A 381 10.46 -0.04 -11.27
CA THR A 381 10.08 -1.35 -10.72
C THR A 381 8.80 -1.16 -9.92
N LYS A 382 7.91 -2.16 -9.95
CA LYS A 382 6.78 -2.30 -9.00
C LYS A 382 7.29 -2.54 -7.55
N GLY A 383 8.46 -2.00 -7.20
CA GLY A 383 9.40 -2.47 -6.17
C GLY A 383 9.10 -1.98 -4.76
N LEU A 384 8.30 -0.93 -4.58
CA LEU A 384 7.75 -0.58 -3.25
C LEU A 384 6.30 -1.07 -3.06
N ALA A 385 5.56 -1.29 -4.14
CA ALA A 385 4.20 -1.82 -4.13
C ALA A 385 4.20 -3.32 -4.50
N VAL A 386 4.90 -4.14 -3.71
CA VAL A 386 4.79 -5.60 -3.79
C VAL A 386 3.39 -6.00 -3.32
N GLY A 387 2.44 -6.03 -4.25
CA GLY A 387 1.07 -6.52 -4.03
C GLY A 387 -0.01 -5.43 -3.93
N LYS A 388 -1.26 -5.87 -4.10
CA LYS A 388 -2.45 -5.06 -3.88
C LYS A 388 -2.40 -4.52 -2.45
N GLY A 389 -2.41 -3.19 -2.28
CA GLY A 389 -2.33 -2.56 -0.96
C GLY A 389 -3.43 -3.05 -0.02
N SER A 390 -3.24 -2.88 1.28
CA SER A 390 -4.29 -3.19 2.27
C SER A 390 -5.56 -2.39 2.00
N SER A 391 -6.72 -2.96 2.35
CA SER A 391 -7.99 -2.23 2.24
C SER A 391 -8.03 -1.03 3.20
N LEU A 392 -8.59 0.10 2.77
CA LEU A 392 -8.82 1.26 3.64
C LEU A 392 -9.71 0.92 4.85
N ARG A 393 -10.55 -0.12 4.74
CA ARG A 393 -11.33 -0.62 5.87
C ARG A 393 -10.46 -1.06 7.05
N GLU A 394 -9.28 -1.64 6.78
CA GLU A 394 -8.33 -2.05 7.83
C GLU A 394 -7.79 -0.82 8.56
N LEU A 395 -7.47 0.25 7.82
CA LEU A 395 -7.05 1.53 8.40
C LEU A 395 -8.15 2.11 9.29
N ASN A 396 -9.39 2.19 8.78
CA ASN A 396 -10.52 2.76 9.52
C ASN A 396 -10.84 1.96 10.80
N ASP A 397 -10.76 0.62 10.73
CA ASP A 397 -10.91 -0.24 11.91
C ASP A 397 -9.79 -0.02 12.93
N ALA A 398 -8.55 0.18 12.48
CA ALA A 398 -7.42 0.45 13.36
C ALA A 398 -7.53 1.83 14.02
N VAL A 399 -7.98 2.86 13.29
CA VAL A 399 -8.24 4.20 13.84
C VAL A 399 -9.35 4.14 14.89
N PHE A 400 -10.46 3.45 14.61
CA PHE A 400 -11.52 3.23 15.60
C PHE A 400 -11.00 2.52 16.85
N ASP A 401 -10.27 1.42 16.67
CA ASP A 401 -9.73 0.65 17.78
C ASP A 401 -8.71 1.47 18.60
N ALA A 402 -7.91 2.32 17.96
CA ALA A 402 -6.98 3.25 18.61
C ALA A 402 -7.73 4.27 19.49
N MET A 403 -8.78 4.90 18.96
CA MET A 403 -9.61 5.85 19.71
C MET A 403 -10.31 5.19 20.91
N VAL A 404 -10.76 3.94 20.78
CA VAL A 404 -11.58 3.25 21.80
C VAL A 404 -10.74 2.53 22.86
N ARG A 405 -9.73 1.75 22.45
CA ARG A 405 -8.94 0.89 23.36
C ARG A 405 -8.09 1.69 24.34
N GLY A 406 -7.78 2.93 23.99
CA GLY A 406 -7.24 3.87 24.95
C GLY A 406 -5.82 3.61 25.42
N ARG A 407 -5.05 2.84 24.66
CA ARG A 407 -3.62 2.63 24.86
C ARG A 407 -2.85 3.57 23.93
N GLY A 408 -1.97 4.39 24.50
CA GLY A 408 -1.04 5.23 23.73
C GLY A 408 0.05 4.39 23.05
N GLY A 409 0.84 5.04 22.19
CA GLY A 409 2.01 4.45 21.54
C GLY A 409 1.87 4.26 20.03
N VAL A 410 2.77 3.45 19.46
CA VAL A 410 2.88 3.25 18.00
C VAL A 410 2.05 2.06 17.54
N VAL A 411 1.15 2.27 16.58
CA VAL A 411 0.33 1.23 15.96
C VAL A 411 0.68 1.14 14.48
N ARG A 412 1.13 -0.03 14.04
CA ARG A 412 1.45 -0.29 12.63
C ARG A 412 0.25 -0.92 11.93
N VAL A 413 -0.15 -0.36 10.80
CA VAL A 413 -1.35 -0.77 10.06
C VAL A 413 -1.05 -0.88 8.58
N GLY A 414 -1.58 -1.92 7.95
CA GLY A 414 -1.47 -2.14 6.52
C GLY A 414 -0.20 -2.85 6.08
N MET A 415 -0.20 -3.25 4.81
CA MET A 415 0.83 -4.08 4.22
C MET A 415 2.19 -3.38 4.24
N GLY A 416 3.23 -4.12 4.62
CA GLY A 416 4.59 -3.60 4.71
C GLY A 416 4.92 -2.80 5.99
N SER A 417 3.94 -2.28 6.72
CA SER A 417 4.19 -1.42 7.90
C SER A 417 5.07 -2.09 8.97
N VAL A 418 4.88 -3.40 9.21
CA VAL A 418 5.68 -4.18 10.18
C VAL A 418 6.96 -4.73 9.54
N VAL A 419 6.86 -5.28 8.33
CA VAL A 419 7.99 -5.95 7.65
C VAL A 419 9.09 -4.95 7.33
N TYR A 420 8.75 -3.79 6.77
CA TYR A 420 9.74 -2.77 6.43
C TYR A 420 10.34 -2.09 7.67
N GLY A 421 9.59 -1.99 8.77
CA GLY A 421 10.14 -1.53 10.05
C GLY A 421 11.18 -2.50 10.63
N PHE A 422 11.05 -3.80 10.37
CA PHE A 422 12.05 -4.80 10.75
C PHE A 422 13.25 -4.76 9.81
N VAL A 423 13.01 -4.79 8.49
CA VAL A 423 14.06 -4.75 7.46
C VAL A 423 14.93 -3.50 7.59
N GLY A 424 14.32 -2.31 7.73
CA GLY A 424 15.08 -1.05 7.87
C GLY A 424 15.94 -0.97 9.13
N ARG A 425 15.66 -1.79 10.16
CA ARG A 425 16.45 -1.84 11.41
C ARG A 425 17.55 -2.89 11.40
N TRP A 426 17.35 -3.99 10.66
CA TRP A 426 18.25 -5.15 10.69
C TRP A 426 19.10 -5.31 9.44
N VAL A 427 18.65 -4.78 8.31
CA VAL A 427 19.33 -4.95 7.02
C VAL A 427 20.18 -3.71 6.72
N PRO A 428 21.47 -3.86 6.37
CA PRO A 428 22.32 -2.74 5.97
C PRO A 428 21.72 -1.98 4.78
N GLN A 429 21.82 -0.65 4.82
CA GLN A 429 21.28 0.24 3.78
C GLN A 429 21.80 -0.08 2.37
N GLY A 430 23.04 -0.56 2.25
CA GLY A 430 23.62 -0.98 0.97
C GLY A 430 22.90 -2.18 0.33
N LEU A 431 22.43 -3.14 1.12
CA LEU A 431 21.66 -4.29 0.61
C LEU A 431 20.24 -3.86 0.19
N VAL A 432 19.63 -2.96 0.96
CA VAL A 432 18.32 -2.37 0.62
C VAL A 432 18.42 -1.60 -0.69
N GLY A 433 19.46 -0.77 -0.85
CA GLY A 433 19.74 -0.04 -2.09
C GLY A 433 19.97 -0.96 -3.28
N TRP A 434 20.76 -2.03 -3.13
CA TRP A 434 20.95 -3.04 -4.18
C TRP A 434 19.64 -3.74 -4.56
N MET A 435 18.82 -4.11 -3.56
CA MET A 435 17.50 -4.73 -3.78
C MET A 435 16.51 -3.79 -4.46
N MET A 436 16.61 -2.47 -4.21
CA MET A 436 15.85 -1.44 -4.90
C MET A 436 16.40 -1.10 -6.30
N GLY A 437 17.47 -1.77 -6.73
CA GLY A 437 18.06 -1.60 -8.06
C GLY A 437 19.06 -0.45 -8.17
N VAL A 438 19.46 0.18 -7.06
CA VAL A 438 20.51 1.19 -7.06
C VAL A 438 21.84 0.52 -7.42
N ARG A 439 22.46 0.97 -8.52
CA ARG A 439 23.75 0.48 -8.98
C ARG A 439 24.82 1.55 -8.86
N ASN A 440 26.05 1.13 -8.51
CA ASN A 440 27.22 2.00 -8.51
C ASN A 440 27.47 2.56 -9.91
N VAL A 441 27.68 3.87 -9.99
CA VAL A 441 27.97 4.58 -11.24
C VAL A 441 29.38 4.23 -11.76
N ALA A 442 30.29 3.78 -10.89
CA ALA A 442 31.67 3.43 -11.22
C ALA A 442 31.85 2.10 -11.99
N ASP A 443 30.85 1.20 -12.01
CA ASP A 443 30.91 -0.05 -12.79
C ASP A 443 30.49 0.12 -14.26
N GLY A 444 30.33 1.37 -14.71
CA GLY A 444 30.11 1.72 -16.10
C GLY A 444 31.38 1.67 -16.94
N LYS A 445 32.02 0.51 -17.10
CA LYS A 445 32.75 0.27 -18.36
C LYS A 445 31.70 0.34 -19.47
N ALA A 446 31.98 1.20 -20.45
CA ALA A 446 31.20 1.44 -21.65
C ALA A 446 30.57 0.15 -22.19
N ASN A 447 29.28 -0.05 -21.93
CA ASN A 447 28.45 -0.83 -22.83
C ASN A 447 27.56 0.19 -23.53
N GLU A 448 28.00 0.53 -24.73
CA GLU A 448 27.25 1.26 -25.73
C GLU A 448 25.80 0.80 -25.76
N PHE A 449 24.90 1.76 -25.63
CA PHE A 449 23.54 1.63 -26.11
C PHE A 449 23.60 1.41 -27.63
N GLY A 450 23.13 0.26 -28.11
CA GLY A 450 22.83 0.13 -29.55
C GLY A 450 23.09 -1.21 -30.24
N LYS A 451 22.96 -2.38 -29.59
CA LYS A 451 22.71 -3.63 -30.33
C LYS A 451 21.67 -4.48 -29.60
N GLY A 452 20.43 -4.40 -30.08
CA GLY A 452 19.42 -5.40 -29.77
C GLY A 452 19.94 -6.76 -30.24
N LYS A 453 20.03 -7.72 -29.30
CA LYS A 453 20.09 -9.15 -29.64
C LYS A 453 18.75 -9.51 -30.30
N ALA A 454 18.70 -9.44 -31.62
CA ALA A 454 17.67 -10.11 -32.39
C ALA A 454 17.93 -11.62 -32.28
N GLY A 455 16.95 -12.35 -31.76
CA GLY A 455 16.96 -13.80 -31.72
C GLY A 455 17.01 -14.38 -33.13
N GLU A 456 17.94 -15.30 -33.32
CA GLU A 456 18.11 -16.14 -34.50
C GLU A 456 16.87 -17.02 -34.70
N TRP A 457 16.17 -16.82 -35.82
CA TRP A 457 15.26 -17.80 -36.41
C TRP A 457 15.65 -18.00 -37.88
N PRO A 458 15.49 -19.19 -38.47
CA PRO A 458 16.12 -19.56 -39.73
C PRO A 458 15.44 -18.87 -40.92
N ARG A 459 16.25 -18.35 -41.84
CA ARG A 459 15.80 -17.80 -43.12
C ARG A 459 15.60 -18.90 -44.15
N ASP A 460 14.37 -19.09 -44.60
CA ASP A 460 14.08 -19.77 -45.87
C ASP A 460 14.29 -18.83 -47.06
N ARG A 461 14.93 -19.39 -48.09
CA ARG A 461 15.25 -18.77 -49.38
C ARG A 461 14.00 -18.70 -50.26
N SER A 462 13.83 -17.56 -50.94
CA SER A 462 13.32 -17.56 -52.31
C SER A 462 13.89 -16.38 -53.10
N THR A 463 14.61 -16.76 -54.15
CA THR A 463 15.20 -16.05 -55.30
C THR A 463 14.15 -15.26 -56.13
N SER A 464 14.32 -13.94 -56.37
CA SER A 464 14.88 -13.25 -57.59
C SER A 464 13.77 -12.62 -58.47
N PRO A 465 14.03 -11.75 -59.48
CA PRO A 465 14.97 -10.62 -59.62
C PRO A 465 14.38 -9.32 -60.26
N GLY A 466 15.14 -8.22 -60.17
CA GLY A 466 15.31 -7.25 -61.28
C GLY A 466 14.61 -5.88 -61.17
N SER A 467 15.35 -4.78 -61.05
CA SER A 467 15.84 -3.97 -62.19
C SER A 467 16.65 -2.77 -61.68
N SER A 468 17.48 -2.21 -62.56
CA SER A 468 18.53 -1.24 -62.32
C SER A 468 18.31 0.04 -63.14
N SER A 469 18.50 1.23 -62.55
CA SER A 469 18.93 2.48 -63.22
C SER A 469 18.89 3.64 -62.22
N LYS A 470 20.04 4.21 -61.81
CA LYS A 470 20.74 5.41 -62.37
C LYS A 470 20.16 6.77 -61.91
N MET A 471 21.05 7.55 -61.26
CA MET A 471 21.31 9.00 -61.38
C MET A 471 20.14 9.95 -61.67
N GLU A 472 19.90 10.95 -60.81
CA GLU A 472 20.32 12.34 -61.07
C GLU A 472 19.98 13.29 -59.90
N GLU A 473 20.81 14.32 -59.83
CA GLU A 473 20.81 15.51 -59.00
C GLU A 473 19.86 16.56 -59.62
N SER A 474 19.02 17.25 -58.83
CA SER A 474 18.46 18.56 -59.19
C SER A 474 17.70 19.22 -58.02
N GLU A 475 18.31 20.32 -57.56
CA GLU A 475 17.72 21.62 -57.27
C GLU A 475 16.33 21.87 -57.91
N TYR A 476 15.33 22.28 -57.11
CA TYR A 476 14.29 23.22 -57.53
C TYR A 476 13.62 23.91 -56.33
N ASP A 477 13.45 25.21 -56.53
CA ASP A 477 12.94 26.25 -55.66
C ASP A 477 11.48 26.59 -56.01
N TYR A 478 10.83 27.37 -55.13
CA TYR A 478 9.51 28.05 -55.22
C TYR A 478 8.20 27.26 -55.10
N VAL A 479 7.31 27.71 -54.19
CA VAL A 479 6.17 28.62 -54.47
C VAL A 479 5.38 28.86 -53.16
N TYR A 480 5.35 30.10 -52.66
CA TYR A 480 4.12 30.88 -52.43
C TYR A 480 4.47 32.23 -51.79
N LYS A 481 4.27 33.30 -52.56
CA LYS A 481 4.13 34.66 -52.05
C LYS A 481 2.79 35.19 -52.53
N ASP A 482 2.06 35.78 -51.59
CA ASP A 482 1.39 37.09 -51.69
C ASP A 482 -0.13 37.15 -51.45
N ARG A 483 -0.52 38.27 -50.83
CA ARG A 483 -1.80 38.76 -50.29
C ARG A 483 -2.03 38.42 -48.80
N SER A 484 -2.15 39.38 -47.90
CA SER A 484 -2.30 40.84 -48.03
C SER A 484 -2.11 41.52 -46.68
N ASP A 485 -1.22 42.51 -46.63
CA ASP A 485 -1.21 43.56 -45.61
C ASP A 485 -2.32 44.58 -45.91
N LYS A 486 -3.04 45.02 -44.87
CA LYS A 486 -3.52 46.40 -44.72
C LYS A 486 -4.04 46.65 -43.31
N GLY A 487 -3.26 47.42 -42.57
CA GLY A 487 -3.74 48.47 -41.67
C GLY A 487 -3.73 48.15 -40.19
N VAL A 488 -2.71 48.64 -39.47
CA VAL A 488 -2.89 49.43 -38.23
C VAL A 488 -1.66 50.33 -38.03
N GLN A 489 -1.82 51.63 -38.25
CA GLN A 489 -1.08 52.66 -37.51
C GLN A 489 -2.03 53.86 -37.33
N GLU A 490 -1.88 54.54 -36.19
CA GLU A 490 -2.80 55.51 -35.55
C GLU A 490 -3.91 54.80 -34.74
N VAL A 491 -4.11 55.04 -33.44
CA VAL A 491 -4.22 56.33 -32.76
C VAL A 491 -3.81 56.21 -31.29
N LEU A 492 -2.87 57.06 -30.88
CA LEU A 492 -2.74 57.59 -29.53
C LEU A 492 -3.98 58.43 -29.21
N ARG A 493 -4.80 58.06 -28.21
CA ARG A 493 -5.40 58.99 -27.20
C ARG A 493 -6.61 58.38 -26.48
N GLY A 494 -6.58 58.54 -25.16
CA GLY A 494 -7.77 58.66 -24.32
C GLY A 494 -8.19 57.35 -23.65
N TYR A 495 -7.96 57.22 -22.35
CA TYR A 495 -8.91 57.74 -21.35
C TYR A 495 -8.38 57.39 -19.94
N GLU A 496 -7.81 58.39 -19.28
CA GLU A 496 -7.98 58.57 -17.84
C GLU A 496 -9.31 59.34 -17.63
N ASP A 497 -9.94 59.07 -16.48
CA ASP A 497 -11.10 59.72 -15.86
C ASP A 497 -12.51 59.43 -16.42
N GLU A 498 -13.17 58.43 -15.80
CA GLU A 498 -14.45 58.61 -15.09
C GLU A 498 -14.56 57.65 -13.88
#